data_AF-A0A7J9F2Y0-F1
#
_entry.id   AF-A0A7J9F2Y0-F1
#
_cell.length_a   1.000
_cell.length_b   1.000
_cell.length_c   1.000
_cell.angle_alpha   90.00
_cell.angle_beta   90.00
_cell.angle_gamma   90.00
#
_symmetry.space_group_name_H-M   'P 1'
#
loop_
_entity.id
_entity.type
_entity.pdbx_description
1 polymer ?
#
loop_
_entity_poly.entity_id
_entity_poly.type
_entity_poly.pdbx_seq_one_letter_code
_entity_poly.pdbx_strand_id
1 'polypeptide(L)'
;GKTFKKPRRPYEKERLDAELRLVGEYGLRCKRELWRVQYALSRIRNAARDLLTLDEKNPRRIFEGEALLRRMNRYGLLDESQNKLDYVLALTVENFLERRLQTLVFKTGMAKSIHHARVLIRQRHIRVGRQVVNIPSFMVRVDSQKHIDFSLTSPFGGGRPGRVKRKNQRAAAKKAAGGDGDDEEDE
;
A
#
# COMPACT_ATOMS: atom_id res chain seq x y z
N GLY A 1 0.84 -13.04 17.33
CA GLY A 1 -0.63 -13.19 17.13
C GLY A 1 -0.97 -13.35 15.66
N LYS A 2 -2.10 -14.00 15.32
CA LYS A 2 -2.56 -14.18 13.93
C LYS A 2 -2.91 -12.83 13.29
N THR A 3 -2.64 -12.66 11.99
CA THR A 3 -2.84 -11.39 11.26
C THR A 3 -4.06 -11.38 10.34
N PHE A 4 -4.72 -12.53 10.16
CA PHE A 4 -5.94 -12.68 9.36
C PHE A 4 -6.75 -13.85 9.90
N LYS A 5 -8.03 -13.90 9.52
CA LYS A 5 -8.94 -15.02 9.78
C LYS A 5 -9.53 -15.48 8.45
N LYS A 6 -9.62 -16.80 8.25
CA LYS A 6 -10.27 -17.37 7.07
C LYS A 6 -11.79 -17.18 7.19
N PRO A 7 -12.52 -17.02 6.06
CA PRO A 7 -13.98 -16.97 6.07
C PRO A 7 -14.57 -18.27 6.63
N ARG A 8 -15.71 -18.17 7.32
CA ARG A 8 -16.42 -19.34 7.88
C ARG A 8 -17.00 -20.22 6.78
N ARG A 9 -17.57 -19.61 5.73
CA ARG A 9 -18.18 -20.28 4.57
C ARG A 9 -17.30 -20.09 3.34
N PRO A 10 -16.53 -21.12 2.92
CA PRO A 10 -15.53 -20.96 1.85
C PRO A 10 -16.11 -20.71 0.45
N TYR A 11 -17.32 -21.21 0.16
CA TYR A 11 -17.89 -21.24 -1.20
C TYR A 11 -19.17 -20.42 -1.34
N GLU A 12 -19.24 -19.27 -0.67
CA GLU A 12 -20.36 -18.33 -0.77
C GLU A 12 -20.12 -17.39 -1.96
N LYS A 13 -20.96 -17.51 -3.00
CA LYS A 13 -20.79 -16.82 -4.29
C LYS A 13 -20.64 -15.31 -4.14
N GLU A 14 -21.58 -14.67 -3.43
CA GLU A 14 -21.58 -13.21 -3.22
C GLU A 14 -20.28 -12.71 -2.58
N ARG A 15 -19.78 -13.43 -1.56
CA ARG A 15 -18.50 -13.11 -0.93
C ARG A 15 -17.34 -13.29 -1.89
N LEU A 16 -17.31 -14.38 -2.67
CA LEU A 16 -16.24 -14.65 -3.61
C LEU A 16 -16.15 -13.56 -4.69
N ASP A 17 -17.29 -13.13 -5.21
CA ASP A 17 -17.41 -12.10 -6.24
C ASP A 17 -17.01 -10.71 -5.70
N ALA A 18 -17.52 -10.34 -4.52
CA ALA A 18 -17.15 -9.08 -3.86
C ALA A 18 -15.65 -9.01 -3.53
N GLU A 19 -15.07 -10.11 -3.02
CA GLU A 19 -13.63 -10.21 -2.76
C GLU A 19 -12.82 -10.11 -4.06
N LEU A 20 -13.28 -10.74 -5.14
CA LEU A 20 -12.58 -10.72 -6.42
C LEU A 20 -12.56 -9.31 -7.02
N ARG A 21 -13.68 -8.59 -6.94
CA ARG A 21 -13.78 -7.17 -7.33
C ARG A 21 -12.72 -6.33 -6.62
N LEU A 22 -12.65 -6.40 -5.29
CA LEU A 22 -11.68 -5.65 -4.49
C LEU A 22 -10.23 -6.06 -4.76
N VAL A 23 -9.97 -7.35 -4.99
CA VAL A 23 -8.63 -7.84 -5.33
C VAL A 23 -8.16 -7.28 -6.67
N GLY A 24 -9.04 -7.23 -7.67
CA GLY A 24 -8.76 -6.64 -8.97
C GLY A 24 -8.54 -5.14 -8.89
N GLU A 25 -9.49 -4.41 -8.30
CA GLU A 25 -9.48 -2.95 -8.21
C GLU A 25 -8.23 -2.41 -7.50
N TYR A 26 -7.83 -3.04 -6.39
CA TYR A 26 -6.66 -2.62 -5.60
C TYR A 26 -5.36 -3.37 -5.93
N GLY A 27 -5.36 -4.22 -6.97
CA GLY A 27 -4.18 -4.96 -7.42
C GLY A 27 -3.55 -5.84 -6.32
N LEU A 28 -4.37 -6.55 -5.56
CA LEU A 28 -3.92 -7.43 -4.48
C LEU A 28 -3.37 -8.74 -5.05
N ARG A 29 -2.30 -9.29 -4.46
CA ARG A 29 -1.74 -10.58 -4.94
C ARG A 29 -2.64 -11.77 -4.61
N CYS A 30 -3.31 -11.72 -3.45
CA CYS A 30 -4.13 -12.82 -3.00
C CYS A 30 -5.21 -12.37 -2.00
N LYS A 31 -6.27 -13.17 -1.86
CA LYS A 31 -7.35 -12.96 -0.89
C LYS A 31 -6.87 -12.84 0.56
N ARG A 32 -5.71 -13.42 0.89
CA ARG A 32 -5.09 -13.26 2.21
C ARG A 32 -4.75 -11.79 2.53
N GLU A 33 -4.35 -10.99 1.54
CA GLU A 33 -4.10 -9.55 1.77
C GLU A 33 -5.40 -8.84 2.15
N LEU A 34 -6.51 -9.17 1.48
CA LEU A 34 -7.83 -8.66 1.81
C LEU A 34 -8.27 -9.09 3.21
N TRP A 35 -8.11 -10.36 3.55
CA TRP A 35 -8.48 -10.89 4.87
C TRP A 35 -7.66 -10.29 6.02
N ARG A 36 -6.42 -9.85 5.76
CA ARG A 36 -5.63 -9.10 6.76
C ARG A 36 -6.25 -7.74 7.06
N VAL A 37 -6.71 -7.03 6.03
CA VAL A 37 -7.38 -5.73 6.18
C VAL A 37 -8.72 -5.90 6.88
N GLN A 38 -9.54 -6.87 6.45
CA GLN A 38 -10.80 -7.20 7.12
C GLN A 38 -10.61 -7.57 8.60
N TYR A 39 -9.57 -8.34 8.91
CA TYR A 39 -9.27 -8.69 10.29
C TYR A 39 -8.84 -7.49 11.12
N ALA A 40 -8.01 -6.59 10.58
CA ALA A 40 -7.63 -5.35 11.25
C ALA A 40 -8.85 -4.44 11.50
N LEU A 41 -9.70 -4.26 10.48
CA LEU A 41 -10.94 -3.50 10.58
C LEU A 41 -11.89 -4.11 11.62
N SER A 42 -12.05 -5.44 11.64
CA SER A 42 -12.85 -6.12 12.65
C SER A 42 -12.34 -5.87 14.06
N ARG A 43 -11.02 -5.86 14.29
CA ARG A 43 -10.45 -5.55 15.61
C ARG A 43 -10.72 -4.11 16.02
N ILE A 44 -10.58 -3.16 15.09
CA ILE A 44 -10.84 -1.73 15.32
C ILE A 44 -12.32 -1.52 15.66
N ARG A 45 -13.24 -2.10 14.88
CA ARG A 45 -14.68 -2.01 15.14
C ARG A 45 -15.08 -2.68 16.46
N ASN A 46 -14.48 -3.81 16.82
CA ASN A 46 -14.75 -4.44 18.11
C ASN A 46 -14.35 -3.52 19.27
N ALA A 47 -13.15 -2.93 19.23
CA ALA A 47 -12.72 -1.97 20.23
C ALA A 47 -13.66 -0.75 20.30
N ALA A 48 -14.10 -0.22 19.15
CA ALA A 48 -15.07 0.87 19.13
C ALA A 48 -16.42 0.48 19.75
N ARG A 49 -16.93 -0.73 19.46
CA ARG A 49 -18.18 -1.23 20.09
C ARG A 49 -18.04 -1.37 21.60
N ASP A 50 -16.94 -1.93 22.08
CA ASP A 50 -16.68 -2.11 23.52
C ASP A 50 -16.57 -0.76 24.25
N LEU A 51 -16.08 0.29 23.58
CA LEU A 51 -16.01 1.64 24.15
C LEU A 51 -17.36 2.35 24.11
N LEU A 52 -18.19 2.09 23.09
CA LEU A 52 -19.51 2.68 22.95
C LEU A 52 -20.53 2.16 23.98
N THR A 53 -20.29 0.99 24.58
CA THR A 53 -21.14 0.48 25.68
C THR A 53 -20.88 1.17 27.03
N LEU A 54 -19.73 1.83 27.18
CA LEU A 54 -19.38 2.56 28.40
C LEU A 54 -20.02 3.95 28.39
N ASP A 55 -20.28 4.52 29.57
CA ASP A 55 -20.75 5.91 29.68
C ASP A 55 -19.72 6.90 29.13
N GLU A 56 -20.19 8.03 28.58
CA GLU A 56 -19.34 9.07 27.97
C GLU A 56 -18.31 9.65 28.93
N LYS A 57 -18.62 9.71 30.23
CA LYS A 57 -17.71 10.24 31.26
C LYS A 57 -16.74 9.19 31.80
N ASN A 58 -16.85 7.94 31.34
CA ASN A 58 -15.96 6.88 31.81
C ASN A 58 -14.50 7.17 31.38
N PRO A 59 -13.53 7.20 32.32
CA PRO A 59 -12.13 7.50 32.01
C PRO A 59 -11.53 6.62 30.91
N ARG A 60 -11.94 5.35 30.86
CA ARG A 60 -11.47 4.39 29.85
C ARG A 60 -12.00 4.74 28.46
N ARG A 61 -13.29 5.13 28.35
CA ARG A 61 -13.90 5.56 27.08
C ARG A 61 -13.21 6.81 26.54
N ILE A 62 -12.96 7.79 27.41
CA ILE A 62 -12.31 9.05 27.04
C ILE A 62 -10.90 8.75 26.51
N PHE A 63 -10.08 8.06 27.30
CA PHE A 63 -8.68 7.81 26.96
C PHE A 63 -8.50 6.86 25.75
N GLU A 64 -9.10 5.67 25.79
CA GLU A 64 -8.95 4.70 24.70
C GLU A 64 -9.70 5.14 23.43
N GLY A 65 -10.84 5.82 23.59
CA GLY A 65 -11.63 6.35 22.47
C GLY A 65 -10.89 7.45 21.73
N GLU A 66 -10.32 8.43 22.45
CA GLU A 66 -9.51 9.48 21.84
C GLU A 66 -8.26 8.89 21.16
N ALA A 67 -7.59 7.92 21.80
CA ALA A 67 -6.43 7.25 21.21
C ALA A 67 -6.78 6.50 19.91
N LEU A 68 -7.98 5.89 19.85
CA LEU A 68 -8.48 5.23 18.65
C LEU A 68 -8.77 6.24 17.53
N LEU A 69 -9.49 7.32 17.83
CA LEU A 69 -9.82 8.38 16.87
C LEU A 69 -8.55 9.05 16.33
N ARG A 70 -7.61 9.41 17.21
CA ARG A 70 -6.31 9.98 16.82
C ARG A 70 -5.54 9.06 15.87
N ARG A 71 -5.63 7.74 16.07
CA ARG A 71 -5.01 6.77 15.15
C ARG A 71 -5.71 6.76 13.79
N MET A 72 -7.04 6.80 13.75
CA MET A 72 -7.81 6.80 12.50
C MET A 72 -7.53 8.05 11.67
N ASN A 73 -7.53 9.23 12.31
CA ASN A 73 -7.22 10.50 11.66
C ASN A 73 -5.78 10.54 11.14
N ARG A 74 -4.81 10.04 11.92
CA ARG A 74 -3.40 9.98 11.50
C ARG A 74 -3.18 9.19 10.21
N TYR A 75 -3.96 8.13 10.00
CA TYR A 75 -3.91 7.34 8.77
C TYR A 75 -4.85 7.84 7.68
N GLY A 76 -5.66 8.87 7.95
CA GLY A 76 -6.62 9.43 6.99
C GLY A 76 -7.76 8.48 6.69
N LEU A 77 -8.19 7.70 7.68
CA LEU A 77 -9.33 6.79 7.56
C LEU A 77 -10.66 7.50 7.87
N LEU A 78 -10.60 8.54 8.70
CA LEU A 78 -11.71 9.43 9.01
C LEU A 78 -11.34 10.83 8.52
N ASP A 79 -12.37 11.58 8.14
CA ASP A 79 -12.26 13.00 7.82
C ASP A 79 -12.17 13.84 9.10
N GLU A 80 -11.69 15.08 9.01
CA GLU A 80 -11.54 16.00 10.14
C GLU A 80 -12.88 16.31 10.82
N SER A 81 -13.98 16.25 10.07
CA SER A 81 -15.35 16.40 10.56
C SER A 81 -15.86 15.17 11.34
N GLN A 82 -15.25 14.00 11.18
CA GLN A 82 -15.75 12.71 11.66
C GLN A 82 -15.07 12.27 12.97
N ASN A 83 -15.04 13.15 13.98
CA ASN A 83 -14.36 12.88 15.27
C ASN A 83 -15.22 12.15 16.32
N LYS A 84 -16.09 11.22 15.90
CA LYS A 84 -16.92 10.40 16.81
C LYS A 84 -16.67 8.91 16.62
N LEU A 85 -16.80 8.13 17.69
CA LEU A 85 -16.60 6.67 17.65
C LEU A 85 -17.59 5.96 16.71
N ASP A 86 -18.78 6.52 16.49
CA ASP A 86 -19.78 5.96 15.60
C ASP A 86 -19.29 5.87 14.14
N TYR A 87 -18.51 6.85 13.69
CA TYR A 87 -17.93 6.83 12.33
C TYR A 87 -16.90 5.71 12.16
N VAL A 88 -16.23 5.28 13.23
CA VAL A 88 -15.31 4.14 13.20
C VAL A 88 -16.05 2.84 12.85
N LEU A 89 -17.32 2.71 13.23
CA LEU A 89 -18.14 1.54 12.88
C LEU A 89 -18.46 1.49 11.38
N ALA A 90 -18.65 2.66 10.76
CA ALA A 90 -18.97 2.81 9.35
C ALA A 90 -17.79 2.57 8.39
N LEU A 91 -16.55 2.61 8.89
CA LEU A 91 -15.34 2.38 8.08
C LEU A 91 -15.42 1.11 7.24
N THR A 92 -15.18 1.18 5.95
CA THR A 92 -15.19 0.02 5.03
C THR A 92 -13.78 -0.53 4.79
N VAL A 93 -13.68 -1.61 4.01
CA VAL A 93 -12.38 -2.23 3.69
C VAL A 93 -11.62 -1.36 2.68
N GLU A 94 -12.37 -0.71 1.81
CA GLU A 94 -11.94 0.23 0.79
C GLU A 94 -11.18 1.39 1.44
N ASN A 95 -11.69 1.98 2.52
CA ASN A 95 -10.98 3.06 3.24
C ASN A 95 -9.53 2.67 3.59
N PHE A 96 -9.30 1.43 4.01
CA PHE A 96 -7.95 0.94 4.32
C PHE A 96 -7.13 0.63 3.08
N LEU A 97 -7.75 0.06 2.04
CA LEU A 97 -7.06 -0.25 0.79
C LEU A 97 -6.61 1.01 0.06
N GLU A 98 -7.37 2.11 0.16
CA GLU A 98 -7.00 3.41 -0.39
C GLU A 98 -5.77 4.04 0.27
N ARG A 99 -5.54 3.77 1.56
CA ARG A 99 -4.39 4.28 2.31
C ARG A 99 -3.10 3.48 2.11
N ARG A 100 -3.13 2.41 1.30
CA ARG A 100 -1.94 1.63 0.98
C ARG A 100 -1.03 2.42 0.04
N LEU A 101 0.28 2.30 0.26
CA LEU A 101 1.30 2.92 -0.59
C LEU A 101 1.11 2.58 -2.07
N GLN A 102 0.74 1.34 -2.37
CA GLN A 102 0.44 0.90 -3.74
C GLN A 102 -0.64 1.76 -4.41
N THR A 103 -1.75 1.98 -3.71
CA THR A 103 -2.89 2.75 -4.24
C THR A 103 -2.58 4.23 -4.31
N LEU A 104 -1.86 4.76 -3.31
CA LEU A 104 -1.46 6.17 -3.31
C LEU A 104 -0.45 6.49 -4.43
N VAL A 105 0.52 5.62 -4.70
CA VAL A 105 1.46 5.76 -5.83
C VAL A 105 0.73 5.73 -7.18
N PHE A 106 -0.34 4.94 -7.30
CA PHE A 106 -1.19 4.94 -8.49
C PHE A 106 -2.03 6.22 -8.59
N LYS A 107 -2.74 6.62 -7.52
CA LYS A 107 -3.59 7.82 -7.48
C LYS A 107 -2.79 9.13 -7.70
N THR A 108 -1.51 9.17 -7.31
CA THR A 108 -0.62 10.32 -7.54
C THR A 108 -0.04 10.38 -8.95
N GLY A 109 -0.33 9.41 -9.82
CA GLY A 109 0.10 9.41 -11.22
C GLY A 109 1.54 8.95 -11.46
N MET A 110 2.27 8.49 -10.43
CA MET A 110 3.64 7.98 -10.58
C MET A 110 3.71 6.65 -11.34
N ALA A 111 2.59 5.92 -11.40
CA ALA A 111 2.50 4.63 -12.07
C ALA A 111 1.29 4.58 -13.01
N LYS A 112 1.47 3.97 -14.18
CA LYS A 112 0.43 3.76 -15.20
C LYS A 112 -0.75 2.88 -14.74
N SER A 113 -0.51 1.95 -13.81
CA SER A 113 -1.54 1.03 -13.31
C SER A 113 -1.22 0.63 -11.86
N ILE A 114 -2.22 0.07 -11.16
CA ILE A 114 -2.02 -0.39 -9.78
C ILE A 114 -1.02 -1.55 -9.68
N HIS A 115 -0.93 -2.39 -10.72
CA HIS A 115 0.07 -3.44 -10.83
C HIS A 115 1.47 -2.87 -11.09
N HIS A 116 1.57 -1.83 -11.92
CA HIS A 116 2.83 -1.11 -12.15
C HIS A 116 3.33 -0.45 -10.85
N ALA A 117 2.44 0.19 -10.08
CA ALA A 117 2.79 0.76 -8.77
C ALA A 117 3.41 -0.29 -7.83
N ARG A 118 2.83 -1.49 -7.80
CA ARG A 118 3.33 -2.60 -6.98
C ARG A 118 4.75 -3.00 -7.37
N VAL A 119 5.02 -3.09 -8.67
CA VAL A 119 6.35 -3.43 -9.20
C VAL A 119 7.37 -2.35 -8.84
N LEU A 120 7.05 -1.07 -9.04
CA LEU A 120 7.94 0.06 -8.68
C LEU A 120 8.31 0.05 -7.20
N ILE A 121 7.34 -0.17 -6.32
CA ILE A 121 7.57 -0.27 -4.88
C ILE A 121 8.50 -1.46 -4.58
N ARG A 122 8.21 -2.65 -5.12
CA ARG A 122 9.01 -3.86 -4.85
C ARG A 122 10.44 -3.75 -5.38
N GLN A 123 10.64 -3.06 -6.49
CA GLN A 123 11.95 -2.78 -7.09
C GLN A 123 12.69 -1.62 -6.41
N ARG A 124 12.16 -1.09 -5.29
CA ARG A 124 12.79 -0.04 -4.47
C ARG A 124 12.92 1.31 -5.17
N HIS A 125 11.99 1.62 -6.07
CA HIS A 125 11.96 2.91 -6.77
C HIS A 125 11.24 4.01 -5.99
N ILE A 126 10.43 3.67 -4.99
CA ILE A 126 9.60 4.62 -4.25
C ILE A 126 10.16 4.85 -2.84
N ARG A 127 10.18 6.11 -2.41
CA ARG A 127 10.46 6.52 -1.03
C ARG A 127 9.24 7.21 -0.42
N VAL A 128 9.16 7.16 0.90
CA VAL A 128 8.21 7.93 1.70
C VAL A 128 9.04 8.77 2.67
N GLY A 129 9.04 10.09 2.47
CA GLY A 129 9.98 10.99 3.13
C GLY A 129 11.42 10.67 2.70
N ARG A 130 12.29 10.35 3.66
CA ARG A 130 13.70 10.01 3.39
C ARG A 130 13.93 8.51 3.16
N GLN A 131 12.98 7.67 3.55
CA GLN A 131 13.16 6.22 3.58
C GLN A 131 12.61 5.55 2.32
N VAL A 132 13.39 4.66 1.71
CA VAL A 132 12.91 3.78 0.63
C VAL A 132 12.01 2.70 1.21
N VAL A 133 10.79 2.57 0.67
CA VAL A 133 9.79 1.60 1.14
C VAL A 133 9.52 0.59 0.04
N ASN A 134 9.74 -0.70 0.33
CA ASN A 134 9.59 -1.80 -0.62
C ASN A 134 8.38 -2.72 -0.37
N ILE A 135 7.47 -2.28 0.52
CA ILE A 135 6.28 -3.03 0.94
C ILE A 135 5.02 -2.33 0.40
N PRO A 136 4.31 -2.91 -0.58
CA PRO A 136 3.09 -2.32 -1.14
C PRO A 136 1.92 -2.20 -0.16
N SER A 137 1.93 -3.02 0.91
CA SER A 137 0.93 -2.98 1.99
C SER A 137 1.22 -1.93 3.06
N PHE A 138 2.25 -1.10 2.90
CA PHE A 138 2.57 -0.02 3.83
C PHE A 138 1.41 0.97 3.88
N MET A 139 0.93 1.28 5.09
CA MET A 139 -0.18 2.21 5.30
C MET A 139 0.39 3.60 5.52
N VAL A 140 0.13 4.51 4.58
CA VAL A 140 0.76 5.83 4.59
C VAL A 140 -0.05 6.79 5.45
N ARG A 141 0.62 7.44 6.40
CA ARG A 141 0.04 8.51 7.21
C ARG A 141 -0.24 9.75 6.36
N VAL A 142 -1.22 10.55 6.76
CA VAL A 142 -1.59 11.78 6.02
C VAL A 142 -0.39 12.71 5.86
N ASP A 143 0.37 12.95 6.93
CA ASP A 143 1.56 13.82 6.91
C ASP A 143 2.64 13.34 5.94
N SER A 144 2.81 12.02 5.84
CA SER A 144 3.82 11.41 4.98
C SER A 144 3.39 11.30 3.51
N GLN A 145 2.09 11.48 3.22
CA GLN A 145 1.55 11.33 1.87
C GLN A 145 2.11 12.36 0.89
N LYS A 146 2.31 13.61 1.34
CA LYS A 146 2.92 14.68 0.52
C LYS A 146 4.38 14.40 0.17
N HIS A 147 5.01 13.46 0.86
CA HIS A 147 6.42 13.14 0.74
C HIS A 147 6.65 11.78 0.05
N ILE A 148 5.67 11.28 -0.71
CA ILE A 148 5.85 10.11 -1.57
C ILE A 148 6.49 10.60 -2.87
N ASP A 149 7.61 10.00 -3.25
CA ASP A 149 8.34 10.36 -4.47
C ASP A 149 9.23 9.19 -4.93
N PHE A 150 9.83 9.30 -6.11
CA PHE A 150 10.89 8.40 -6.52
C PHE A 150 12.12 8.55 -5.59
N SER A 151 12.78 7.43 -5.33
CA SER A 151 14.05 7.42 -4.60
C SER A 151 15.13 8.14 -5.42
N LEU A 152 15.97 8.93 -4.77
CA LEU A 152 17.12 9.60 -5.40
C LEU A 152 18.12 8.59 -6.01
N THR A 153 18.18 7.38 -5.45
CA THR A 153 19.00 6.29 -5.97
C THR A 153 18.36 5.54 -7.14
N SER A 154 17.07 5.78 -7.40
CA SER A 154 16.35 5.15 -8.49
C SER A 154 16.73 5.79 -9.83
N PRO A 155 16.82 5.03 -10.92
CA PRO A 155 16.95 5.60 -12.26
C PRO A 155 15.87 6.63 -12.61
N PHE A 156 14.67 6.51 -12.01
CA PHE A 156 13.55 7.43 -12.21
C PHE A 156 13.65 8.72 -11.37
N GLY A 157 14.49 8.73 -10.33
CA GLY A 157 14.69 9.88 -9.43
C GLY A 157 16.04 10.59 -9.64
N GLY A 158 16.64 10.45 -10.83
CA GLY A 158 17.95 11.02 -11.16
C GLY A 158 19.16 10.10 -10.84
N GLY A 159 18.91 8.89 -10.36
CA GLY A 159 19.94 7.90 -10.10
C GLY A 159 20.53 7.28 -11.37
N ARG A 160 21.63 6.54 -11.20
CA ARG A 160 22.32 5.85 -12.31
C ARG A 160 21.41 4.85 -13.02
N PRO A 161 21.46 4.73 -14.37
CA PRO A 161 20.74 3.70 -15.10
C PRO A 161 21.03 2.28 -14.59
N GLY A 162 19.98 1.44 -14.60
CA GLY A 162 20.06 0.05 -14.15
C GLY A 162 21.03 -0.81 -14.98
N ARG A 163 21.42 -1.98 -14.43
CA ARG A 163 22.46 -2.86 -15.01
C ARG A 163 22.22 -3.18 -16.49
N VAL A 164 21.01 -3.64 -16.85
CA VAL A 164 20.67 -4.03 -18.23
C VAL A 164 20.70 -2.82 -19.16
N LYS A 165 20.10 -1.69 -18.75
CA LYS A 165 20.13 -0.45 -19.55
C LYS A 165 21.56 0.02 -19.80
N ARG A 166 22.43 -0.05 -18.80
CA ARG A 166 23.86 0.28 -18.93
C ARG A 166 24.61 -0.69 -19.85
N LYS A 167 24.35 -2.00 -19.74
CA LYS A 167 24.92 -3.02 -20.65
C LYS A 167 24.51 -2.73 -22.10
N ASN A 168 23.23 -2.44 -22.33
CA ASN A 168 22.71 -2.14 -23.66
C ASN A 168 23.25 -0.83 -24.22
N GLN A 169 23.37 0.23 -23.39
CA GLN A 169 24.00 1.49 -23.80
C GLN A 169 25.47 1.30 -24.18
N ARG A 170 26.23 0.49 -23.42
CA ARG A 170 27.62 0.17 -23.76
C ARG A 170 27.72 -0.64 -25.05
N ALA A 171 26.84 -1.62 -25.25
CA ALA A 171 26.81 -2.41 -26.48
C ALA A 171 26.44 -1.53 -27.70
N ALA A 172 25.46 -0.64 -27.56
CA ALA A 172 25.08 0.31 -28.60
C ALA A 172 26.22 1.28 -28.94
N ALA A 173 26.94 1.79 -27.92
CA ALA A 173 28.11 2.63 -28.13
C ALA A 173 29.25 1.89 -28.84
N LYS A 174 29.52 0.61 -28.50
CA LYS A 174 30.53 -0.21 -29.20
C LYS A 174 30.16 -0.42 -30.67
N LYS A 175 28.89 -0.71 -30.97
CA LYS A 175 28.39 -0.83 -32.35
C LYS A 175 28.50 0.50 -33.12
N ALA A 176 28.13 1.62 -32.50
CA ALA A 176 28.22 2.94 -33.13
C ALA A 176 29.67 3.40 -33.37
N ALA A 177 30.63 2.92 -32.57
CA ALA A 177 32.05 3.18 -32.74
C ALA A 177 32.74 2.29 -33.80
N GLY A 178 31.98 1.51 -34.59
CA GLY A 178 32.53 0.69 -35.67
C GLY A 178 33.28 -0.56 -35.22
N GLY A 179 33.11 -1.00 -33.96
CA GLY A 179 33.69 -2.24 -33.46
C GLY A 179 32.91 -3.46 -33.94
N ASP A 180 32.93 -3.71 -35.24
CA ASP A 180 32.72 -5.03 -35.84
C ASP A 180 34.11 -5.62 -36.02
N GLY A 181 34.51 -6.43 -35.06
CA GLY A 181 35.74 -7.21 -35.10
C GLY A 181 35.37 -8.55 -34.51
N ASP A 182 35.49 -9.58 -35.35
CA ASP A 182 35.21 -10.99 -35.13
C ASP A 182 35.31 -11.45 -33.69
N ASP A 183 34.32 -12.25 -33.29
CA ASP A 183 34.54 -13.47 -32.52
C ASP A 183 33.54 -14.51 -33.10
N GLU A 184 33.71 -14.82 -34.40
CA GLU A 184 33.68 -16.23 -34.80
C GLU A 184 34.95 -16.87 -34.23
N GLU A 185 34.84 -18.12 -33.78
CA GLU A 185 35.86 -18.97 -33.13
C GLU A 185 35.98 -18.81 -31.61
N ASP A 186 35.27 -19.69 -30.89
CA ASP A 186 35.94 -20.75 -30.13
C ASP A 186 34.91 -21.85 -29.78
N GLU A 187 35.26 -23.07 -30.19
CA GLU A 187 34.60 -24.35 -29.83
C GLU A 187 34.52 -24.60 -28.31
#